data_AF-A0A2H5YLM2-F1
#
_entry.id   AF-A0A2H5YLM2-F1
#
_cell.length_a   1.000
_cell.length_b   1.000
_cell.length_c   1.000
_cell.angle_alpha   90.00
_cell.angle_beta   90.00
_cell.angle_gamma   90.00
#
_symmetry.space_group_name_H-M   'P 1'
#
loop_
_entity.id
_entity.type
_entity.pdbx_description
1 polymer ?
#
loop_
_entity_poly.entity_id
_entity_poly.type
_entity_poly.pdbx_seq_one_letter_code
_entity_poly.pdbx_strand_id
1 'polypeptide(L)'
;MRLLASGLADRLGGDVPVGVAYLEAMRPTLAEAAAQQVGQGVDCLLVQPFLLGEGQHPLEARCLAQALRERWPGLQVALGRPLARHPLLLEVLLERLRGLLDGEEGPWGVVLVKAFTRLKGGDLGWLEELADGLSRRLGPGFRVAAAQSGPGPPSIAQAAATLAPHVRALAVFPCLFFEGKIWGRDIAPAVESLRKEWRQGPVVLGRPLGVDERITAVVWERVRELWRELEG
;
A
#
# COMPACT_ATOMS: atom_id res chain seq x y z
N MET A 1 10.55 9.08 -1.85
CA MET A 1 11.27 7.98 -2.54
C MET A 1 12.76 7.97 -2.22
N ARG A 2 13.49 9.09 -2.31
CA ARG A 2 14.90 9.14 -1.88
C ARG A 2 15.12 8.70 -0.42
N LEU A 3 14.28 9.14 0.51
CA LEU A 3 14.36 8.70 1.92
C LEU A 3 14.14 7.19 2.09
N LEU A 4 13.21 6.60 1.33
CA LEU A 4 12.97 5.16 1.34
C LEU A 4 14.20 4.39 0.85
N ALA A 5 14.80 4.84 -0.26
CA ALA A 5 16.01 4.23 -0.81
C ALA A 5 17.21 4.35 0.14
N SER A 6 17.41 5.53 0.75
CA SER A 6 18.46 5.74 1.76
C SER A 6 18.26 4.82 2.96
N GLY A 7 17.06 4.80 3.55
CA GLY A 7 16.79 3.94 4.70
C GLY A 7 16.86 2.44 4.39
N LEU A 8 16.65 2.04 3.13
CA LEU A 8 16.88 0.67 2.69
C LEU A 8 18.38 0.37 2.52
N ALA A 9 19.15 1.29 1.94
CA ALA A 9 20.60 1.16 1.82
C ALA A 9 21.29 1.06 3.18
N ASP A 10 20.86 1.87 4.16
CA ASP A 10 21.37 1.83 5.53
C ASP A 10 21.11 0.46 6.17
N ARG A 11 19.92 -0.13 5.96
CA ARG A 11 19.57 -1.47 6.46
C ARG A 11 20.34 -2.61 5.77
N LEU A 12 20.80 -2.38 4.54
CA LEU A 12 21.63 -3.29 3.76
C LEU A 12 23.12 -3.16 4.09
N GLY A 13 23.51 -2.29 5.02
CA GLY A 13 24.91 -2.09 5.41
C GLY A 13 25.72 -1.23 4.43
N GLY A 14 25.07 -0.58 3.45
CA GLY A 14 25.73 0.32 2.49
C GLY A 14 26.47 -0.37 1.34
N ASP A 15 26.77 -1.66 1.44
CA ASP A 15 27.52 -2.42 0.44
C ASP A 15 26.67 -2.87 -0.76
N VAL A 16 25.34 -2.88 -0.61
CA VAL A 16 24.41 -3.24 -1.68
C VAL A 16 23.86 -1.97 -2.34
N PRO A 17 24.12 -1.73 -3.65
CA PRO A 17 23.59 -0.58 -4.36
C PRO A 17 22.06 -0.57 -4.37
N VAL A 18 21.46 0.56 -3.98
CA VAL A 18 20.01 0.75 -4.01
C VAL A 18 19.63 1.81 -5.04
N GLY A 19 18.91 1.38 -6.07
CA GLY A 19 18.32 2.25 -7.09
C GLY A 19 16.83 2.48 -6.89
N VAL A 20 16.33 3.63 -7.35
CA VAL A 20 14.88 3.88 -7.47
C VAL A 20 14.50 3.83 -8.93
N ALA A 21 13.41 3.15 -9.26
CA ALA A 21 12.79 3.16 -10.58
C ALA A 21 11.32 3.56 -10.47
N TYR A 22 10.82 4.23 -11.51
CA TYR A 22 9.43 4.66 -11.62
C TYR A 22 8.75 3.93 -12.77
N LEU A 23 7.53 3.46 -12.49
CA LEU A 23 6.72 2.77 -13.48
C LEU A 23 6.20 3.73 -14.57
N GLU A 24 5.91 4.97 -14.18
CA GLU A 24 5.37 6.00 -15.05
C GLU A 24 5.73 7.41 -14.55
N ALA A 25 5.50 8.41 -15.40
CA ALA A 25 5.59 9.87 -15.17
C ALA A 25 6.96 10.44 -14.72
N MET A 26 7.87 9.59 -14.23
CA MET A 26 9.17 9.98 -13.70
C MET A 26 10.28 9.10 -14.25
N ARG A 27 11.51 9.50 -13.96
CA ARG A 27 12.74 8.82 -14.35
C ARG A 27 13.61 8.59 -13.10
N PRO A 28 14.43 7.53 -13.09
CA PRO A 28 14.62 6.55 -14.17
C PRO A 28 13.49 5.51 -14.24
N THR A 29 13.26 4.95 -15.43
CA THR A 29 12.48 3.73 -15.64
C THR A 29 13.23 2.51 -15.07
N LEU A 30 12.54 1.37 -14.93
CA LEU A 30 13.20 0.14 -14.46
C LEU A 30 14.38 -0.28 -15.36
N ALA A 31 14.24 -0.15 -16.67
CA ALA A 31 15.30 -0.49 -17.62
C ALA A 31 16.51 0.45 -17.52
N GLU A 32 16.29 1.75 -17.32
CA GLU A 32 17.38 2.73 -17.13
C GLU A 32 18.09 2.50 -15.78
N ALA A 33 17.34 2.26 -14.71
CA ALA A 33 17.92 1.95 -13.40
C ALA A 33 18.73 0.65 -13.44
N ALA A 34 18.19 -0.41 -14.06
CA ALA A 34 18.89 -1.68 -14.24
C ALA A 34 20.18 -1.51 -15.07
N ALA A 35 20.15 -0.73 -16.16
CA ALA A 35 21.34 -0.47 -16.96
C ALA A 35 22.45 0.22 -16.16
N GLN A 36 22.10 1.13 -15.25
CA GLN A 36 23.08 1.77 -14.35
C GLN A 36 23.72 0.74 -13.41
N GLN A 37 22.94 -0.14 -12.81
CA GLN A 37 23.44 -1.17 -11.90
C GLN A 37 24.31 -2.21 -12.62
N VAL A 38 23.86 -2.71 -13.77
CA VAL A 38 24.63 -3.65 -14.60
C VAL A 38 25.95 -3.02 -15.06
N GLY A 39 25.93 -1.73 -15.41
CA GLY A 39 27.16 -0.98 -15.76
C GLY A 39 28.16 -0.86 -14.61
N GLN A 40 27.73 -1.07 -13.37
CA GLN A 40 28.58 -1.11 -12.17
C GLN A 40 29.03 -2.53 -11.81
N GLY A 41 28.71 -3.53 -12.64
CA GLY A 41 29.11 -4.93 -12.43
C GLY A 41 28.12 -5.74 -11.60
N VAL A 42 26.90 -5.24 -11.36
CA VAL A 42 25.85 -6.02 -10.70
C VAL A 42 25.36 -7.13 -11.62
N ASP A 43 25.40 -8.36 -11.14
CA ASP A 43 24.94 -9.58 -11.82
C ASP A 43 23.63 -10.14 -11.23
N CYS A 44 23.16 -9.59 -10.10
CA CYS A 44 21.88 -9.92 -9.48
C CYS A 44 21.06 -8.67 -9.10
N LEU A 45 19.82 -8.58 -9.60
CA LEU A 45 18.87 -7.50 -9.30
C LEU A 45 17.66 -8.01 -8.52
N LEU A 46 17.48 -7.45 -7.33
CA LEU A 46 16.24 -7.56 -6.56
C LEU A 46 15.34 -6.38 -6.87
N VAL A 47 14.27 -6.64 -7.61
CA VAL A 47 13.25 -5.64 -7.94
C VAL A 47 12.13 -5.76 -6.92
N GLN A 48 12.08 -4.85 -5.94
CA GLN A 48 10.97 -4.78 -4.99
C GLN A 48 9.95 -3.70 -5.39
N PRO A 49 8.72 -4.07 -5.83
CA PRO A 49 7.70 -3.08 -6.13
C PRO A 49 7.26 -2.32 -4.87
N PHE A 50 7.27 -0.99 -4.93
CA PHE A 50 6.66 -0.14 -3.90
C PHE A 50 5.17 0.06 -4.18
N LEU A 51 4.41 -1.04 -4.08
CA LEU A 51 2.98 -1.13 -4.35
C LEU A 51 2.28 -1.76 -3.14
N LEU A 52 1.05 -1.34 -2.83
CA LEU A 52 0.29 -1.94 -1.74
C LEU A 52 -0.19 -3.33 -2.14
N GLY A 53 -1.22 -3.45 -2.98
CA GLY A 53 -1.80 -4.75 -3.31
C GLY A 53 -1.76 -5.09 -4.79
N GLU A 54 -2.52 -6.11 -5.11
CA GLU A 54 -2.79 -6.62 -6.44
C GLU A 54 -3.49 -5.55 -7.32
N GLY A 55 -3.27 -5.64 -8.63
CA GLY A 55 -3.80 -4.67 -9.60
C GLY A 55 -3.05 -4.70 -10.92
N GLN A 56 -3.16 -3.62 -11.69
CA GLN A 56 -2.47 -3.50 -12.98
C GLN A 56 -0.94 -3.39 -12.81
N HIS A 57 -0.49 -2.55 -11.88
CA HIS A 57 0.92 -2.25 -11.71
C HIS A 57 1.80 -3.44 -11.31
N PRO A 58 1.36 -4.39 -10.45
CA PRO A 58 2.12 -5.62 -10.23
C PRO A 58 2.30 -6.49 -11.49
N LEU A 59 1.31 -6.50 -12.40
CA LEU A 59 1.41 -7.20 -13.68
C LEU A 59 2.42 -6.50 -14.60
N GLU A 60 2.38 -5.17 -14.67
CA GLU A 60 3.36 -4.38 -15.42
C GLU A 60 4.78 -4.59 -14.89
N ALA A 61 4.97 -4.59 -13.56
CA ALA A 61 6.25 -4.89 -12.94
C ALA A 61 6.78 -6.28 -13.31
N ARG A 62 5.90 -7.29 -13.42
CA ARG A 62 6.26 -8.63 -13.90
C ARG A 62 6.76 -8.61 -15.34
N CYS A 63 6.04 -7.95 -16.23
CA CYS A 63 6.45 -7.82 -17.63
C CYS A 63 7.79 -7.09 -17.75
N LEU A 64 7.99 -6.02 -16.99
CA LEU A 64 9.23 -5.26 -17.00
C LEU A 64 10.41 -6.08 -16.46
N ALA A 65 10.23 -6.82 -15.36
CA ALA A 65 11.26 -7.71 -14.83
C ALA A 65 11.64 -8.81 -15.83
N GLN A 66 10.67 -9.37 -16.55
CA GLN A 66 10.91 -10.33 -17.62
C GLN A 66 11.72 -9.71 -18.77
N ALA A 67 11.38 -8.49 -19.19
CA ALA A 67 12.13 -7.78 -20.21
C ALA A 67 13.59 -7.49 -19.80
N LEU A 68 13.89 -7.31 -18.50
CA LEU A 68 15.27 -7.21 -18.03
C LEU A 68 16.04 -8.51 -18.25
N ARG A 69 15.43 -9.66 -17.94
CA ARG A 69 16.05 -11.00 -18.14
C ARG A 69 16.36 -11.27 -19.61
N GLU A 70 15.45 -10.88 -20.49
CA GLU A 70 15.64 -11.01 -21.95
C GLU A 70 16.75 -10.08 -22.46
N ARG A 71 16.82 -8.86 -21.92
CA ARG A 71 17.83 -7.87 -22.30
C ARG A 71 19.23 -8.23 -21.81
N TRP A 72 19.35 -8.84 -20.64
CA TRP A 72 20.63 -9.25 -20.04
C TRP A 72 20.56 -10.72 -19.59
N PRO A 73 20.87 -11.69 -20.47
CA PRO A 73 20.74 -13.11 -20.15
C PRO A 73 21.61 -13.62 -18.99
N GLY A 74 22.70 -12.91 -18.66
CA GLY A 74 23.57 -13.22 -17.51
C GLY A 74 23.13 -12.57 -16.20
N LEU A 75 22.07 -11.76 -16.21
CA LEU A 75 21.57 -11.03 -15.05
C LEU A 75 20.50 -11.86 -14.34
N GLN A 76 20.75 -12.25 -13.09
CA GLN A 76 19.73 -12.80 -12.24
C GLN A 76 18.75 -11.67 -11.86
N VAL A 77 17.45 -11.87 -12.09
CA VAL A 77 16.42 -10.88 -11.74
C VAL A 77 15.35 -11.54 -10.89
N ALA A 78 15.25 -11.13 -9.63
CA ALA A 78 14.19 -11.54 -8.70
C ALA A 78 13.17 -10.41 -8.54
N LEU A 79 11.88 -10.74 -8.56
CA LEU A 79 10.79 -9.76 -8.43
C LEU A 79 10.01 -10.02 -7.15
N GLY A 80 9.95 -9.01 -6.30
CA GLY A 80 9.20 -8.98 -5.06
C GLY A 80 7.70 -8.96 -5.24
N ARG A 81 7.00 -9.38 -4.18
CA ARG A 81 5.55 -9.23 -4.06
C ARG A 81 5.19 -7.82 -3.58
N PRO A 82 3.96 -7.34 -3.86
CA PRO A 82 3.44 -6.12 -3.24
C PRO A 82 3.48 -6.18 -1.69
N LEU A 83 3.41 -5.01 -1.06
CA LEU A 83 3.58 -4.85 0.38
C LEU A 83 2.37 -5.37 1.20
N ALA A 84 1.20 -5.44 0.59
CA ALA A 84 -0.01 -6.01 1.17
C ALA A 84 0.24 -7.44 1.65
N ARG A 85 -0.53 -7.85 2.65
CA ARG A 85 -0.43 -9.17 3.31
C ARG A 85 0.89 -9.41 4.07
N HIS A 86 1.81 -8.45 4.12
CA HIS A 86 2.94 -8.53 5.05
C HIS A 86 2.46 -8.18 6.47
N PRO A 87 2.75 -9.00 7.51
CA PRO A 87 2.27 -8.75 8.87
C PRO A 87 2.62 -7.37 9.42
N LEU A 88 3.81 -6.85 9.11
CA LEU A 88 4.20 -5.50 9.54
C LEU A 88 3.31 -4.39 8.96
N LEU A 89 2.71 -4.57 7.77
CA LEU A 89 1.78 -3.56 7.24
C LEU A 89 0.51 -3.46 8.09
N LEU A 90 0.02 -4.60 8.60
CA LEU A 90 -1.11 -4.62 9.53
C LEU A 90 -0.77 -3.88 10.82
N GLU A 91 0.44 -4.06 11.36
CA GLU A 91 0.90 -3.35 12.56
C GLU A 91 0.98 -1.83 12.31
N VAL A 92 1.49 -1.40 11.16
CA VAL A 92 1.51 0.03 10.78
C VAL A 92 0.11 0.62 10.71
N LEU A 93 -0.84 -0.10 10.09
CA LEU A 93 -2.24 0.35 10.00
C LEU A 93 -2.90 0.42 11.38
N LEU A 94 -2.67 -0.59 12.22
CA LEU A 94 -3.22 -0.66 13.57
C LEU A 94 -2.75 0.52 14.42
N GLU A 95 -1.46 0.82 14.38
CA GLU A 95 -0.88 1.95 15.10
C GLU A 95 -1.46 3.29 14.63
N ARG A 96 -1.56 3.49 13.31
CA ARG A 96 -2.11 4.73 12.74
C ARG A 96 -3.58 4.90 13.04
N LEU A 97 -4.36 3.82 13.05
CA LEU A 97 -5.77 3.87 13.43
C LEU A 97 -5.95 4.16 14.92
N ARG A 98 -5.12 3.57 15.79
CA ARG A 98 -5.12 3.89 17.22
C ARG A 98 -4.76 5.35 17.47
N GLY A 99 -3.74 5.88 16.79
CA GLY A 99 -3.39 7.30 16.90
C GLY A 99 -4.47 8.22 16.33
N LEU A 100 -5.21 7.79 15.31
CA LEU A 100 -6.33 8.56 14.74
C LEU A 100 -7.55 8.60 15.68
N LEU A 101 -7.75 7.55 16.47
CA LEU A 101 -8.91 7.32 17.32
C LEU A 101 -8.52 7.31 18.81
N ASP A 102 -7.43 7.99 19.16
CA ASP A 102 -6.89 7.97 20.51
C ASP A 102 -7.90 8.53 21.52
N GLY A 103 -8.18 7.75 22.57
CA GLY A 103 -9.19 8.09 23.58
C GLY A 103 -10.65 7.89 23.16
N GLU A 104 -10.94 7.46 21.93
CA GLU A 104 -12.31 7.24 21.46
C GLU A 104 -12.84 5.85 21.85
N GLU A 105 -14.01 5.82 22.50
CA GLU A 105 -14.71 4.56 22.81
C GLU A 105 -15.72 4.18 21.70
N GLY A 106 -15.90 2.87 21.50
CA GLY A 106 -16.80 2.30 20.49
C GLY A 106 -18.29 2.68 20.66
N PRO A 107 -19.14 2.43 19.64
CA PRO A 107 -18.82 1.63 18.46
C PRO A 107 -18.38 2.47 17.24
N TRP A 108 -17.20 2.14 16.70
CA TRP A 108 -16.59 2.80 15.54
C TRP A 108 -16.57 1.90 14.30
N GLY A 109 -16.92 2.48 13.16
CA GLY A 109 -16.70 1.88 11.85
C GLY A 109 -15.43 2.42 11.21
N VAL A 110 -14.59 1.56 10.66
CA VAL A 110 -13.41 1.95 9.88
C VAL A 110 -13.63 1.54 8.44
N VAL A 111 -13.55 2.51 7.51
CA VAL A 111 -13.60 2.26 6.07
C VAL A 111 -12.18 2.39 5.53
N LEU A 112 -11.54 1.27 5.21
CA LEU A 112 -10.25 1.27 4.52
C LEU A 112 -10.47 1.54 3.04
N VAL A 113 -9.70 2.44 2.45
CA VAL A 113 -9.89 2.87 1.06
C VAL A 113 -8.65 2.61 0.24
N LYS A 114 -8.73 1.72 -0.76
CA LYS A 114 -7.70 1.62 -1.80
C LYS A 114 -8.01 2.52 -3.00
N ALA A 115 -7.02 2.72 -3.85
CA ALA A 115 -7.22 3.30 -5.18
C ALA A 115 -8.24 2.48 -5.99
N PHE A 116 -9.12 3.18 -6.70
CA PHE A 116 -9.99 2.55 -7.69
C PHE A 116 -9.19 2.02 -8.88
N THR A 117 -9.57 0.84 -9.37
CA THR A 117 -9.03 0.27 -10.61
C THR A 117 -10.17 -0.23 -11.47
N ARG A 118 -10.02 -0.04 -12.78
CA ARG A 118 -11.02 -0.49 -13.78
C ARG A 118 -10.87 -1.96 -14.15
N LEU A 119 -9.74 -2.60 -13.81
CA LEU A 119 -9.51 -4.01 -14.10
C LEU A 119 -10.33 -4.91 -13.17
N LYS A 120 -11.29 -5.66 -13.74
CA LYS A 120 -12.14 -6.66 -13.07
C LYS A 120 -12.73 -6.20 -11.72
N GLY A 121 -13.20 -4.95 -11.64
CA GLY A 121 -13.80 -4.40 -10.41
C GLY A 121 -12.80 -4.07 -9.28
N GLY A 122 -11.52 -4.40 -9.48
CA GLY A 122 -10.44 -4.27 -8.52
C GLY A 122 -10.47 -5.35 -7.46
N ASP A 123 -9.44 -6.17 -7.43
CA ASP A 123 -9.23 -7.12 -6.34
C ASP A 123 -9.17 -6.35 -5.01
N LEU A 124 -10.23 -6.53 -4.21
CA LEU A 124 -10.38 -6.00 -2.86
C LEU A 124 -9.88 -7.00 -1.81
N GLY A 125 -9.57 -8.25 -2.21
CA GLY A 125 -9.31 -9.35 -1.28
C GLY A 125 -8.17 -9.05 -0.31
N TRP A 126 -7.07 -8.45 -0.78
CA TRP A 126 -5.99 -8.05 0.13
C TRP A 126 -6.40 -6.95 1.11
N LEU A 127 -7.32 -6.07 0.74
CA LEU A 127 -7.83 -4.99 1.60
C LEU A 127 -8.86 -5.53 2.59
N GLU A 128 -9.67 -6.50 2.16
CA GLU A 128 -10.61 -7.25 3.01
C GLU A 128 -9.86 -8.09 4.05
N GLU A 129 -8.78 -8.78 3.66
CA GLU A 129 -7.91 -9.51 4.59
C GLU A 129 -7.28 -8.57 5.64
N LEU A 130 -6.86 -7.36 5.23
CA LEU A 130 -6.40 -6.34 6.16
C LEU A 130 -7.52 -5.83 7.06
N ALA A 131 -8.71 -5.60 6.51
CA ALA A 131 -9.88 -5.18 7.29
C ALA A 131 -10.24 -6.20 8.37
N ASP A 132 -10.26 -7.49 8.02
CA ASP A 132 -10.49 -8.58 8.96
C ASP A 132 -9.41 -8.65 10.04
N GLY A 133 -8.14 -8.52 9.64
CA GLY A 133 -7.01 -8.45 10.57
C GLY A 133 -7.13 -7.31 11.57
N LEU A 134 -7.49 -6.11 11.10
CA LEU A 134 -7.68 -4.93 11.93
C LEU A 134 -8.89 -5.06 12.85
N SER A 135 -10.01 -5.55 12.33
CA SER A 135 -11.23 -5.78 13.11
C SER A 135 -10.96 -6.69 14.31
N ARG A 136 -10.21 -7.78 14.10
CA ARG A 136 -9.80 -8.70 15.19
C ARG A 136 -8.86 -8.04 16.22
N ARG A 137 -7.96 -7.15 15.78
CA ARG A 137 -6.92 -6.54 16.64
C ARG A 137 -7.36 -5.26 17.36
N LEU A 138 -8.35 -4.55 16.83
CA LEU A 138 -8.95 -3.36 17.45
C LEU A 138 -9.96 -3.73 18.55
N GLY A 139 -10.59 -4.90 18.44
CA GLY A 139 -11.51 -5.42 19.45
C GLY A 139 -12.99 -5.15 19.14
N PRO A 140 -13.91 -5.57 20.03
CA PRO A 140 -15.34 -5.68 19.73
C PRO A 140 -16.05 -4.34 19.51
N GLY A 141 -15.46 -3.23 19.93
CA GLY A 141 -15.97 -1.87 19.69
C GLY A 141 -15.74 -1.37 18.26
N PHE A 142 -15.02 -2.12 17.42
CA PHE A 142 -14.66 -1.70 16.07
C PHE A 142 -15.23 -2.68 15.03
N ARG A 143 -15.60 -2.13 13.87
CA ARG A 143 -15.92 -2.88 12.66
C ARG A 143 -15.15 -2.25 11.51
N VAL A 144 -14.59 -3.06 10.63
CA VAL A 144 -13.76 -2.57 9.52
C VAL A 144 -14.34 -3.09 8.19
N ALA A 145 -14.46 -2.22 7.20
CA ALA A 145 -14.90 -2.55 5.85
C ALA A 145 -13.90 -2.03 4.82
N ALA A 146 -13.75 -2.76 3.72
CA ALA A 146 -12.96 -2.35 2.56
C ALA A 146 -13.81 -1.49 1.61
N ALA A 147 -13.18 -0.53 0.95
CA ALA A 147 -13.76 0.34 -0.06
C ALA A 147 -12.72 0.75 -1.10
N GLN A 148 -13.20 1.36 -2.18
CA GLN A 148 -12.34 2.03 -3.16
C GLN A 148 -12.71 3.50 -3.37
N SER A 149 -11.72 4.29 -3.78
CA SER A 149 -11.84 5.75 -3.87
C SER A 149 -12.85 6.22 -4.92
N GLY A 150 -13.01 5.48 -6.01
CA GLY A 150 -13.85 5.82 -7.17
C GLY A 150 -15.26 5.22 -7.14
N PRO A 151 -15.96 5.19 -8.29
CA PRO A 151 -17.38 4.80 -8.36
C PRO A 151 -17.64 3.30 -8.25
N GLY A 152 -16.60 2.47 -8.21
CA GLY A 152 -16.75 1.02 -8.17
C GLY A 152 -17.18 0.51 -6.79
N PRO A 153 -17.91 -0.62 -6.72
CA PRO A 153 -18.38 -1.16 -5.46
C PRO A 153 -17.27 -1.88 -4.66
N PRO A 154 -17.34 -1.85 -3.31
CA PRO A 154 -18.07 -0.83 -2.56
C PRO A 154 -17.32 0.51 -2.63
N SER A 155 -18.05 1.58 -2.93
CA SER A 155 -17.59 2.95 -2.71
C SER A 155 -17.47 3.23 -1.21
N ILE A 156 -16.84 4.33 -0.83
CA ILE A 156 -16.75 4.77 0.58
C ILE A 156 -18.13 4.83 1.25
N ALA A 157 -19.14 5.39 0.56
CA ALA A 157 -20.50 5.47 1.07
C ALA A 157 -21.17 4.10 1.19
N GLN A 158 -20.96 3.20 0.21
CA GLN A 158 -21.51 1.85 0.26
C GLN A 158 -20.90 1.04 1.40
N ALA A 159 -19.59 1.12 1.62
CA ALA A 159 -18.94 0.47 2.77
C ALA A 159 -19.39 1.07 4.10
N ALA A 160 -19.54 2.40 4.20
CA ALA A 160 -20.10 3.03 5.39
C ALA A 160 -21.53 2.56 5.69
N ALA A 161 -22.36 2.35 4.67
CA ALA A 161 -23.73 1.88 4.82
C ALA A 161 -23.81 0.46 5.39
N THR A 162 -22.87 -0.44 5.08
CA THR A 162 -22.85 -1.79 5.68
C THR A 162 -22.48 -1.75 7.17
N LEU A 163 -21.71 -0.74 7.59
CA LEU A 163 -21.32 -0.53 8.98
C LEU A 163 -22.42 0.18 9.80
N ALA A 164 -23.27 0.98 9.15
CA ALA A 164 -24.27 1.85 9.78
C ALA A 164 -25.16 1.21 10.88
N PRO A 165 -25.60 -0.06 10.77
CA PRO A 165 -26.39 -0.70 11.83
C PRO A 165 -25.61 -0.95 13.12
N HIS A 166 -24.28 -0.95 13.08
CA HIS A 166 -23.42 -1.46 14.15
C HIS A 166 -22.55 -0.38 14.81
N VAL A 167 -22.50 0.83 14.25
CA VAL A 167 -21.53 1.87 14.63
C VAL A 167 -22.20 3.23 14.74
N ARG A 168 -21.60 4.14 15.53
CA ARG A 168 -22.09 5.53 15.70
C ARG A 168 -21.18 6.54 15.00
N ALA A 169 -19.89 6.24 14.94
CA ALA A 169 -18.87 7.07 14.33
C ALA A 169 -18.14 6.32 13.22
N LEU A 170 -17.54 7.06 12.29
CA LEU A 170 -16.76 6.51 11.18
C LEU A 170 -15.36 7.09 11.12
N ALA A 171 -14.39 6.25 10.84
CA ALA A 171 -13.04 6.61 10.42
C ALA A 171 -12.83 6.14 8.98
N VAL A 172 -12.55 7.05 8.06
CA VAL A 172 -12.16 6.71 6.68
C VAL A 172 -10.64 6.74 6.62
N PHE A 173 -10.01 5.63 6.26
CA PHE A 173 -8.56 5.48 6.24
C PHE A 173 -8.05 5.15 4.83
N PRO A 174 -7.43 6.12 4.14
CA PRO A 174 -6.84 5.89 2.82
C PRO A 174 -5.58 5.04 2.88
N CYS A 175 -5.66 3.81 2.35
CA CYS A 175 -4.51 2.96 2.07
C CYS A 175 -3.81 3.44 0.79
N LEU A 176 -3.16 4.61 0.89
CA LEU A 176 -2.34 5.25 -0.15
C LEU A 176 -1.02 5.69 0.45
N PHE A 177 0.07 5.74 -0.32
CA PHE A 177 1.34 6.26 0.20
C PHE A 177 1.44 7.79 0.22
N PHE A 178 0.67 8.50 -0.61
CA PHE A 178 0.77 9.94 -0.76
C PHE A 178 -0.59 10.59 -1.02
N GLU A 179 -0.70 11.88 -0.65
CA GLU A 179 -1.82 12.74 -1.04
C GLU A 179 -1.67 13.17 -2.51
N GLY A 180 -2.01 12.25 -3.41
CA GLY A 180 -1.95 12.47 -4.86
C GLY A 180 -3.28 12.91 -5.47
N LYS A 181 -3.40 12.78 -6.79
CA LYS A 181 -4.64 13.08 -7.53
C LYS A 181 -5.86 12.33 -6.98
N ILE A 182 -5.69 11.07 -6.59
CA ILE A 182 -6.75 10.22 -6.01
C ILE A 182 -7.30 10.83 -4.72
N TRP A 183 -6.44 11.41 -3.89
CA TRP A 183 -6.86 12.07 -2.65
C TRP A 183 -7.81 13.23 -2.95
N GLY A 184 -7.36 14.18 -3.77
CA GLY A 184 -8.11 15.41 -4.03
C GLY A 184 -9.34 15.23 -4.92
N ARG A 185 -9.30 14.28 -5.86
CA ARG A 185 -10.40 14.07 -6.82
C ARG A 185 -11.47 13.10 -6.33
N ASP A 186 -11.07 12.09 -5.56
CA ASP A 186 -11.95 10.97 -5.25
C ASP A 186 -12.24 10.91 -3.74
N ILE A 187 -11.20 10.78 -2.91
CA ILE A 187 -11.36 10.47 -1.48
C ILE A 187 -11.93 11.66 -0.70
N ALA A 188 -11.29 12.83 -0.77
CA ALA A 188 -11.71 13.98 0.04
C ALA A 188 -13.15 14.43 -0.31
N PRO A 189 -13.56 14.53 -1.60
CA PRO A 189 -14.95 14.82 -1.94
C PRO A 189 -15.94 13.75 -1.46
N ALA A 190 -15.60 12.46 -1.58
CA ALA A 190 -16.47 11.38 -1.12
C ALA A 190 -16.68 11.39 0.39
N VAL A 191 -15.64 11.69 1.18
CA VAL A 191 -15.75 11.83 2.63
C VAL A 191 -16.57 13.07 3.01
N GLU A 192 -16.43 14.17 2.28
CA GLU A 192 -17.23 15.37 2.51
C GLU A 192 -18.72 15.13 2.24
N SER A 193 -19.06 14.40 1.18
CA SER A 193 -20.43 13.95 0.94
C SER A 193 -20.93 13.02 2.05
N LEU A 194 -20.10 12.05 2.47
CA LEU A 194 -20.45 11.14 3.57
C LEU A 194 -20.72 11.89 4.88
N ARG A 195 -19.94 12.93 5.22
CA ARG A 195 -20.19 13.80 6.39
C ARG A 195 -21.56 14.49 6.33
N LYS A 196 -21.99 14.89 5.14
CA LYS A 196 -23.29 15.53 4.94
C LYS A 196 -24.45 14.55 5.05
N GLU A 197 -24.23 13.27 4.81
CA GLU A 197 -25.27 12.23 4.86
C GLU A 197 -25.32 11.51 6.21
N TRP A 198 -24.16 11.33 6.86
CA TRP A 198 -24.05 10.62 8.13
C TRP A 198 -24.57 11.46 9.30
N ARG A 199 -25.58 10.95 10.02
CA ARG A 199 -26.23 11.65 11.15
C ARG A 199 -25.93 11.06 12.53
N GLN A 200 -25.27 9.90 12.60
CA GLN A 200 -25.14 9.15 13.86
C GLN A 200 -23.98 9.61 14.74
N GLY A 201 -23.03 10.38 14.20
CA GLY A 201 -21.80 10.77 14.90
C GLY A 201 -20.75 11.35 13.96
N PRO A 202 -19.48 11.46 14.41
CA PRO A 202 -18.42 12.03 13.59
C PRO A 202 -17.98 11.12 12.44
N VAL A 203 -17.45 11.74 11.39
CA VAL A 203 -16.73 11.08 10.29
C VAL A 203 -15.33 11.69 10.19
N VAL A 204 -14.33 10.94 10.65
CA VAL A 204 -12.92 11.34 10.69
C VAL A 204 -12.20 10.80 9.45
N LEU A 205 -11.36 11.63 8.81
CA LEU A 205 -10.52 11.23 7.68
C LEU A 205 -9.08 11.08 8.15
N GLY A 206 -8.53 9.88 8.07
CA GLY A 206 -7.13 9.60 8.34
C GLY A 206 -6.22 10.13 7.22
N ARG A 207 -4.95 10.37 7.57
CA ARG A 207 -3.90 10.65 6.59
C ARG A 207 -3.49 9.37 5.85
N PRO A 208 -2.93 9.47 4.63
CA PRO A 208 -2.38 8.32 3.93
C PRO A 208 -1.29 7.59 4.74
N LEU A 209 -0.99 6.35 4.34
CA LEU A 209 0.11 5.54 4.87
C LEU A 209 1.48 6.23 4.77
N GLY A 210 1.69 7.20 3.90
CA GLY A 210 2.95 7.93 3.90
C GLY A 210 4.18 7.04 3.62
N VAL A 211 5.36 7.59 3.88
CA VAL A 211 6.63 6.87 3.82
C VAL A 211 7.43 7.27 5.04
N ASP A 212 7.49 6.37 6.02
CA ASP A 212 8.26 6.51 7.25
C ASP A 212 9.13 5.27 7.48
N GLU A 213 9.85 5.24 8.60
CA GLU A 213 10.73 4.13 8.97
C GLU A 213 10.01 2.77 9.07
N ARG A 214 8.72 2.76 9.42
CA ARG A 214 7.93 1.54 9.55
C ARG A 214 7.57 0.99 8.19
N ILE A 215 7.15 1.85 7.25
CA ILE A 215 6.95 1.46 5.85
C ILE A 215 8.27 0.99 5.22
N THR A 216 9.40 1.67 5.51
CA THR A 216 10.73 1.21 5.11
C THR A 216 11.04 -0.17 5.66
N ALA A 217 10.65 -0.48 6.90
CA ALA A 217 10.80 -1.81 7.48
C ALA A 217 9.97 -2.88 6.75
N VAL A 218 8.75 -2.56 6.30
CA VAL A 218 7.96 -3.48 5.46
C VAL A 218 8.65 -3.77 4.13
N VAL A 219 9.17 -2.74 3.47
CA VAL A 219 9.91 -2.89 2.21
C VAL A 219 11.17 -3.72 2.42
N TRP A 220 11.90 -3.46 3.50
CA TRP A 220 13.07 -4.22 3.90
C TRP A 220 12.77 -5.71 4.08
N GLU A 221 11.72 -6.07 4.82
CA GLU A 221 11.37 -7.48 5.00
C GLU A 221 10.99 -8.15 3.66
N ARG A 222 10.32 -7.46 2.73
CA ARG A 222 10.09 -7.98 1.38
C ARG A 222 11.39 -8.21 0.59
N VAL A 223 12.35 -7.30 0.70
CA VAL A 223 13.68 -7.49 0.08
C VAL A 223 14.40 -8.69 0.70
N ARG A 224 14.32 -8.88 2.02
CA ARG A 224 14.90 -10.06 2.70
C ARG A 224 14.24 -11.37 2.28
N GLU A 225 12.93 -11.38 2.04
CA GLU A 225 12.23 -12.55 1.50
C GLU A 225 12.85 -12.97 0.17
N LEU A 226 13.04 -12.02 -0.76
CA LEU A 226 13.71 -12.28 -2.04
C LEU A 226 15.15 -12.76 -1.85
N TRP A 227 15.89 -12.15 -0.93
CA TRP A 227 17.27 -12.51 -0.68
C TRP A 227 17.39 -13.98 -0.24
N ARG A 228 16.54 -14.41 0.70
CA ARG A 228 16.47 -15.81 1.16
C ARG A 228 16.06 -16.78 0.07
N GLU A 229 15.16 -16.37 -0.83
CA GLU A 229 14.74 -17.17 -1.98
C GLU A 229 15.88 -17.40 -3.00
N LEU A 230 16.95 -16.58 -2.98
CA LEU A 230 18.11 -16.74 -3.87
C LEU A 230 19.28 -17.48 -3.22
N GLU A 231 19.39 -17.43 -1.90
CA GLU A 231 20.42 -18.16 -1.13
C GLU A 231 20.06 -19.63 -0.89
N GLY A 232 18.78 -19.99 -1.00
CA GLY A 232 18.26 -21.36 -0.83
C GLY A 232 18.12 -22.11 -2.15
#